data_AF-A0A1Q6EQU3-F1
#
_entry.id   AF-A0A1Q6EQU3-F1
#
_cell.length_a   1.000
_cell.length_b   1.000
_cell.length_c   1.000
_cell.angle_alpha   90.00
_cell.angle_beta   90.00
_cell.angle_gamma   90.00
#
_symmetry.space_group_name_H-M   'P 1'
#
loop_
_entity.id
_entity.type
_entity.pdbx_description
1 polymer ?
#
loop_
_entity_poly.entity_id
_entity_poly.type
_entity_poly.pdbx_seq_one_letter_code
_entity_poly.pdbx_strand_id
1 'polypeptide(L)'
;MVNHHKMINAAIATLATCAMLLPVAGSANANESSNTAVLGAGYTATKISHPNAGLGEDDGIVNVLNGESTDDLTQGSAERGQNYSWSSVGYGDWMYVGTCYSAIGSTLKFMAKTMSTTYASIKAALDVAFNGELFLDNGENHSLLLKINVKTGEVKIIVNAIGGEHAVNGYRAAVEFHDKLYFAAAAKGQPYLLEIDPKTYRRDTPVVFVA
;
A
#
# COMPACT_ATOMS: atom_id res chain seq x y z
N MET A 1 32.89 16.42 -19.39
CA MET A 1 33.33 16.29 -17.97
C MET A 1 32.11 16.01 -17.11
N VAL A 2 31.94 14.77 -16.67
CA VAL A 2 30.83 14.38 -15.78
C VAL A 2 31.09 14.98 -14.41
N ASN A 3 30.13 15.75 -13.90
CA ASN A 3 30.30 16.53 -12.68
C ASN A 3 30.19 15.60 -11.45
N HIS A 4 31.32 15.01 -11.04
CA HIS A 4 31.42 13.95 -10.03
C HIS A 4 30.74 14.30 -8.69
N HIS A 5 30.64 15.59 -8.36
CA HIS A 5 29.94 16.08 -7.17
C HIS A 5 28.44 15.79 -7.17
N LYS A 6 27.78 15.83 -8.34
CA LYS A 6 26.34 15.53 -8.45
C LYS A 6 26.05 14.04 -8.33
N MET A 7 26.95 13.17 -8.82
CA MET A 7 26.83 11.72 -8.68
C MET A 7 27.07 11.25 -7.24
N ILE A 8 28.03 11.85 -6.54
CA ILE A 8 28.32 11.53 -5.13
C ILE A 8 27.13 11.93 -4.24
N ASN A 9 26.54 13.11 -4.46
CA ASN A 9 25.37 13.55 -3.69
C ASN A 9 24.12 12.70 -3.97
N ALA A 10 23.93 12.25 -5.22
CA ALA A 10 22.85 11.33 -5.55
C ALA A 10 23.05 9.96 -4.87
N ALA A 11 24.26 9.42 -4.88
CA ALA A 11 24.58 8.15 -4.21
C ALA A 11 24.40 8.21 -2.68
N ILE A 12 24.80 9.32 -2.05
CA ILE A 12 24.61 9.54 -0.60
C ILE A 12 23.12 9.64 -0.25
N ALA A 13 22.31 10.31 -1.08
CA ALA A 13 20.86 10.38 -0.90
C ALA A 13 20.19 9.00 -1.05
N THR A 14 20.66 8.16 -1.99
CA THR A 14 20.18 6.78 -2.17
C THR A 14 20.59 5.85 -1.02
N LEU A 15 21.80 5.99 -0.48
CA LEU A 15 22.24 5.23 0.70
C LEU A 15 21.50 5.66 1.99
N ALA A 16 21.18 6.94 2.14
CA ALA A 16 20.43 7.46 3.28
C ALA A 16 18.95 7.00 3.27
N THR A 17 18.31 6.87 2.10
CA THR A 17 16.98 6.26 2.00
C THR A 17 17.00 4.76 2.26
N CYS A 18 18.07 4.05 1.88
CA CYS A 18 18.24 2.64 2.25
C CYS A 18 18.51 2.43 3.74
N ALA A 19 19.17 3.37 4.42
CA ALA A 19 19.42 3.28 5.87
C ALA A 19 18.15 3.49 6.71
N MET A 20 17.16 4.25 6.21
CA MET A 20 15.84 4.37 6.85
C MET A 20 14.94 3.15 6.64
N LEU A 21 15.35 2.20 5.79
CA LEU A 21 14.73 0.88 5.60
C LEU A 21 15.40 -0.21 6.45
N LEU A 22 16.41 0.13 7.27
CA LEU A 22 16.98 -0.83 8.20
C LEU A 22 15.95 -1.11 9.31
N PRO A 23 15.58 -2.38 9.54
CA PRO A 23 14.67 -2.71 10.64
C PRO A 23 15.30 -2.25 11.95
N VAL A 24 14.58 -1.41 12.69
CA VAL A 24 14.84 -1.22 14.12
C VAL A 24 14.80 -2.61 14.74
N ALA A 25 15.85 -2.97 15.50
CA ALA A 25 15.93 -4.23 16.23
C ALA A 25 14.70 -4.35 17.16
N GLY A 26 13.75 -5.11 16.65
CA GLY A 26 12.36 -5.24 17.07
C GLY A 26 11.59 -5.95 15.96
N SER A 27 12.30 -6.80 15.20
CA SER A 27 11.72 -7.70 14.23
C SER A 27 10.88 -8.69 15.01
N ALA A 28 9.55 -8.54 14.93
CA ALA A 28 8.65 -9.66 15.17
C ALA A 28 9.17 -10.83 14.33
N ASN A 29 9.63 -11.90 14.98
CA ASN A 29 10.04 -13.10 14.27
C ASN A 29 8.79 -13.63 13.56
N ALA A 30 8.82 -13.68 12.23
CA ALA A 30 7.73 -14.21 11.39
C ALA A 30 7.52 -15.73 11.54
N ASN A 31 8.06 -16.34 12.59
CA ASN A 31 7.98 -17.78 12.90
C ASN A 31 7.20 -18.05 14.20
N GLU A 32 6.54 -17.03 14.75
CA GLU A 32 5.71 -17.14 15.94
C GLU A 32 4.25 -17.38 15.53
N SER A 33 3.62 -18.44 16.05
CA SER A 33 2.19 -18.72 15.83
C SER A 33 1.25 -17.72 16.52
N SER A 34 1.82 -16.78 17.29
CA SER A 34 1.10 -15.67 17.91
C SER A 34 0.59 -14.71 16.84
N ASN A 35 -0.60 -14.14 17.03
CA ASN A 35 -1.13 -13.02 16.26
C ASN A 35 -0.74 -11.65 16.87
N THR A 36 0.11 -11.66 17.89
CA THR A 36 0.53 -10.48 18.66
C THR A 36 2.03 -10.27 18.54
N ALA A 37 2.41 -9.11 18.00
CA ALA A 37 3.78 -8.65 17.92
C ALA A 37 4.16 -7.88 19.19
N VAL A 38 5.34 -8.16 19.73
CA VAL A 38 5.95 -7.33 20.78
C VAL A 38 6.72 -6.20 20.10
N LEU A 39 6.34 -4.97 20.42
CA LEU A 39 6.99 -3.75 19.94
C LEU A 39 8.04 -3.29 20.96
N GLY A 40 8.92 -2.38 20.52
CA GLY A 40 9.86 -1.72 21.45
C GLY A 40 9.13 -1.01 22.60
N ALA A 41 9.85 -0.78 23.72
CA ALA A 41 9.31 -0.12 24.92
C ALA A 41 8.15 -0.82 25.64
N GLY A 42 7.98 -2.15 25.44
CA GLY A 42 6.99 -2.95 26.16
C GLY A 42 5.57 -2.87 25.60
N TYR A 43 5.39 -2.21 24.45
CA TYR A 43 4.11 -2.21 23.74
C TYR A 43 3.88 -3.53 23.02
N THR A 44 2.62 -3.87 22.79
CA THR A 44 2.23 -4.98 21.93
C THR A 44 1.24 -4.49 20.87
N ALA A 45 1.25 -5.15 19.71
CA ALA A 45 0.25 -4.97 18.67
C ALA A 45 -0.37 -6.32 18.35
N THR A 46 -1.66 -6.46 18.61
CA THR A 46 -2.43 -7.66 18.28
C THR A 46 -3.22 -7.43 17.01
N LYS A 47 -3.12 -8.40 16.10
CA LYS A 47 -3.89 -8.43 14.87
C LYS A 47 -5.38 -8.53 15.20
N ILE A 48 -6.19 -7.62 14.65
CA ILE A 48 -7.65 -7.62 14.82
C ILE A 48 -8.39 -8.32 13.69
N SER A 49 -7.87 -8.24 12.46
CA SER A 49 -8.36 -9.00 11.32
C SER A 49 -7.88 -10.45 11.42
N HIS A 50 -8.73 -11.42 11.09
CA HIS A 50 -8.39 -12.84 11.06
C HIS A 50 -7.52 -13.29 12.26
N PRO A 51 -8.05 -13.20 13.49
CA PRO A 51 -7.27 -13.35 14.72
C PRO A 51 -6.63 -14.73 14.92
N ASN A 52 -7.03 -15.71 14.11
CA ASN A 52 -6.49 -17.07 14.13
C ASN A 52 -5.24 -17.22 13.24
N ALA A 53 -4.92 -16.23 12.40
CA ALA A 53 -3.70 -16.21 11.58
C ALA A 53 -2.51 -15.69 12.39
N GLY A 54 -1.39 -16.41 12.34
CA GLY A 54 -0.13 -16.01 12.97
C GLY A 54 0.50 -14.77 12.32
N LEU A 55 1.56 -14.23 12.94
CA LEU A 55 2.34 -13.16 12.33
C LEU A 55 3.05 -13.66 11.07
N GLY A 56 2.81 -13.01 9.93
CA GLY A 56 3.40 -13.37 8.63
C GLY A 56 2.59 -14.39 7.84
N GLU A 57 1.57 -15.01 8.45
CA GLU A 57 0.58 -15.83 7.73
C GLU A 57 -0.36 -14.94 6.93
N ASP A 58 -0.86 -15.50 5.83
CA ASP A 58 -1.92 -14.87 5.05
C ASP A 58 -3.14 -14.65 5.96
N ASP A 59 -3.64 -13.42 5.92
CA ASP A 59 -4.74 -12.97 6.73
C ASP A 59 -5.94 -12.54 5.93
N GLY A 60 -6.02 -12.92 4.65
CA GLY A 60 -7.16 -12.68 3.80
C GLY A 60 -7.37 -11.21 3.42
N ILE A 61 -6.76 -10.24 4.11
CA ILE A 61 -7.11 -8.82 3.93
C ILE A 61 -6.77 -8.30 2.54
N VAL A 62 -5.81 -8.96 1.87
CA VAL A 62 -5.32 -8.66 0.53
C VAL A 62 -5.56 -9.81 -0.46
N ASN A 63 -6.43 -10.76 -0.12
CA ASN A 63 -6.77 -11.88 -0.99
C ASN A 63 -7.76 -11.41 -2.05
N VAL A 64 -7.21 -11.07 -3.22
CA VAL A 64 -7.95 -10.60 -4.39
C VAL A 64 -7.89 -11.63 -5.51
N LEU A 65 -8.97 -11.78 -6.29
CA LEU A 65 -9.02 -12.66 -7.44
C LEU A 65 -8.54 -11.90 -8.68
N ASN A 66 -7.34 -12.19 -9.19
CA ASN A 66 -6.80 -11.55 -10.40
C ASN A 66 -6.81 -10.00 -10.34
N GLY A 67 -6.53 -9.43 -9.17
CA GLY A 67 -6.62 -7.98 -8.95
C GLY A 67 -8.03 -7.43 -8.75
N GLU A 68 -9.06 -8.28 -8.82
CA GLU A 68 -10.44 -7.94 -8.51
C GLU A 68 -10.77 -8.24 -7.04
N SER A 69 -11.47 -7.31 -6.40
CA SER A 69 -12.00 -7.50 -5.04
C SER A 69 -12.98 -8.66 -5.00
N THR A 70 -12.87 -9.51 -3.99
CA THR A 70 -13.89 -10.49 -3.63
C THR A 70 -14.76 -9.96 -2.48
N ASP A 71 -16.02 -10.36 -2.44
CA ASP A 71 -16.86 -10.16 -1.25
C ASP A 71 -16.49 -11.15 -0.13
N ASP A 72 -15.86 -12.26 -0.51
CA ASP A 72 -15.28 -13.27 0.38
C ASP A 72 -13.74 -13.23 0.27
N LEU A 73 -13.12 -12.54 1.23
CA LEU A 73 -11.68 -12.34 1.34
C LEU A 73 -10.89 -13.65 1.59
N THR A 74 -11.54 -14.81 1.64
CA THR A 74 -10.85 -16.11 1.73
C THR A 74 -10.65 -16.77 0.36
N GLN A 75 -11.25 -16.23 -0.71
CA GLN A 75 -11.27 -16.86 -2.04
C GLN A 75 -10.19 -16.34 -3.00
N GLY A 76 -9.58 -15.19 -2.72
CA GLY A 76 -8.47 -14.65 -3.52
C GLY A 76 -7.11 -15.23 -3.10
N SER A 77 -6.09 -15.02 -3.95
CA SER A 77 -4.70 -15.27 -3.56
C SER A 77 -4.13 -14.01 -2.93
N ALA A 78 -3.24 -14.16 -1.94
CA ALA A 78 -2.53 -13.03 -1.35
C ALA A 78 -1.76 -12.25 -2.42
N GLU A 79 -2.18 -11.00 -2.66
CA GLU A 79 -1.57 -10.15 -3.66
C GLU A 79 -0.40 -9.36 -3.06
N ARG A 80 0.82 -9.81 -3.37
CA ARG A 80 2.09 -9.27 -2.82
C ARG A 80 2.29 -7.78 -3.09
N GLY A 81 1.64 -7.22 -4.10
CA GLY A 81 1.77 -5.80 -4.41
C GLY A 81 1.01 -4.87 -3.47
N GLN A 82 0.15 -5.39 -2.60
CA GLN A 82 -0.63 -4.58 -1.65
C GLN A 82 0.20 -4.18 -0.42
N ASN A 83 0.26 -2.88 -0.14
CA ASN A 83 0.75 -2.37 1.14
C ASN A 83 -0.40 -2.27 2.17
N TYR A 84 -0.20 -2.84 3.36
CA TYR A 84 -1.22 -2.96 4.43
C TYR A 84 -1.80 -1.63 4.95
N SER A 85 -1.09 -0.51 4.85
CA SER A 85 -1.69 0.83 5.00
C SER A 85 -0.77 1.90 4.40
N TRP A 86 -1.27 2.65 3.44
CA TRP A 86 -0.59 3.85 2.92
C TRP A 86 -1.26 5.13 3.45
N SER A 87 -2.54 5.03 3.81
CA SER A 87 -3.25 5.98 4.66
C SER A 87 -4.32 5.27 5.48
N SER A 88 -4.71 5.87 6.61
CA SER A 88 -5.83 5.39 7.40
C SER A 88 -6.52 6.50 8.18
N VAL A 89 -7.81 6.33 8.43
CA VAL A 89 -8.63 7.24 9.24
C VAL A 89 -9.71 6.45 9.98
N GLY A 90 -9.89 6.74 11.27
CA GLY A 90 -10.93 6.11 12.09
C GLY A 90 -12.26 6.86 12.01
N TYR A 91 -13.37 6.13 11.99
CA TYR A 91 -14.72 6.68 12.13
C TYR A 91 -15.65 5.68 12.83
N GLY A 92 -16.10 6.03 14.04
CA GLY A 92 -16.89 5.14 14.88
C GLY A 92 -16.14 3.84 15.19
N ASP A 93 -16.80 2.70 14.94
CA ASP A 93 -16.23 1.36 15.16
C ASP A 93 -15.39 0.84 13.98
N TRP A 94 -15.08 1.70 12.99
CA TRP A 94 -14.39 1.31 11.77
C TRP A 94 -13.09 2.09 11.58
N MET A 95 -12.05 1.37 11.14
CA MET A 95 -10.82 1.94 10.59
C MET A 95 -10.88 1.83 9.07
N TYR A 96 -10.77 2.94 8.37
CA TYR A 96 -10.72 3.00 6.91
C TYR A 96 -9.27 3.04 6.49
N VAL A 97 -8.87 2.16 5.56
CA VAL A 97 -7.48 1.96 5.17
C VAL A 97 -7.36 2.02 3.66
N GLY A 98 -6.55 2.94 3.18
CA GLY A 98 -6.18 3.03 1.77
C GLY A 98 -4.84 2.35 1.54
N THR A 99 -4.80 1.40 0.60
CA THR A 99 -3.57 0.72 0.22
C THR A 99 -2.82 1.50 -0.86
N CYS A 100 -1.58 1.12 -1.11
CA CYS A 100 -0.83 1.53 -2.29
C CYS A 100 -0.31 0.26 -2.95
N TYR A 101 -0.66 0.06 -4.21
CA TYR A 101 -0.17 -1.06 -4.97
C TYR A 101 1.18 -0.73 -5.62
N SER A 102 2.20 -1.53 -5.33
CA SER A 102 3.54 -1.43 -5.93
C SER A 102 4.13 -0.01 -5.96
N ALA A 103 4.34 0.56 -4.77
CA ALA A 103 5.02 1.84 -4.61
C ALA A 103 6.40 1.86 -5.29
N ILE A 104 7.11 0.72 -5.26
CA ILE A 104 8.42 0.57 -5.89
C ILE A 104 8.31 0.63 -7.41
N GLY A 105 7.38 -0.09 -8.05
CA GLY A 105 7.26 -0.07 -9.50
C GLY A 105 6.91 1.30 -10.06
N SER A 106 6.08 2.08 -9.35
CA SER A 106 5.83 3.49 -9.66
C SER A 106 7.08 4.36 -9.60
N THR A 107 7.92 4.15 -8.58
CA THR A 107 9.21 4.84 -8.44
C THR A 107 10.15 4.47 -9.57
N LEU A 108 10.25 3.18 -9.92
CA LEU A 108 11.10 2.71 -11.01
C LEU A 108 10.65 3.24 -12.38
N LYS A 109 9.34 3.35 -12.63
CA LYS A 109 8.79 3.98 -13.84
C LYS A 109 9.20 5.45 -13.95
N PHE A 110 9.15 6.20 -12.83
CA PHE A 110 9.63 7.57 -12.78
C PHE A 110 11.15 7.69 -12.98
N MET A 111 11.93 6.79 -12.37
CA MET A 111 13.38 6.72 -12.58
C MET A 111 13.72 6.43 -14.04
N ALA A 112 13.04 5.47 -14.66
CA ALA A 112 13.22 5.14 -16.08
C ALA A 112 13.06 6.38 -16.97
N LYS A 113 11.98 7.14 -16.75
CA LYS A 113 11.72 8.40 -17.45
C LYS A 113 12.84 9.42 -17.23
N THR A 114 13.28 9.60 -15.99
CA THR A 114 14.30 10.61 -15.61
C THR A 114 15.69 10.25 -16.14
N MET A 115 16.02 8.95 -16.18
CA MET A 115 17.31 8.44 -16.63
C MET A 115 17.34 8.16 -18.14
N SER A 116 16.26 8.45 -18.87
CA SER A 116 16.12 8.12 -20.30
C SER A 116 16.40 6.64 -20.59
N THR A 117 15.93 5.75 -19.71
CA THR A 117 16.03 4.28 -19.85
C THR A 117 14.63 3.65 -19.79
N THR A 118 14.55 2.33 -19.87
CA THR A 118 13.29 1.61 -19.80
C THR A 118 13.07 1.00 -18.41
N TYR A 119 11.79 0.89 -18.02
CA TYR A 119 11.42 0.14 -16.81
C TYR A 119 11.95 -1.29 -16.84
N ALA A 120 11.90 -1.96 -18.01
CA ALA A 120 12.43 -3.31 -18.18
C ALA A 120 13.94 -3.41 -17.88
N SER A 121 14.73 -2.41 -18.29
CA SER A 121 16.17 -2.37 -17.99
C SER A 121 16.45 -2.22 -16.50
N ILE A 122 15.71 -1.36 -15.80
CA ILE A 122 15.84 -1.19 -14.34
C ILE A 122 15.36 -2.44 -13.61
N LYS A 123 14.23 -3.01 -14.03
CA LYS A 123 13.70 -4.28 -13.50
C LYS A 123 14.72 -5.41 -13.63
N ALA A 124 15.31 -5.60 -14.81
CA ALA A 124 16.31 -6.65 -15.02
C ALA A 124 17.54 -6.49 -14.10
N ALA A 125 18.00 -5.26 -13.87
CA ALA A 125 19.11 -5.00 -12.95
C ALA A 125 18.75 -5.34 -11.50
N LEU A 126 17.52 -5.04 -11.07
CA LEU A 126 17.03 -5.38 -9.74
C LEU A 126 16.77 -6.88 -9.56
N ASP A 127 16.24 -7.55 -10.59
CA ASP A 127 16.06 -9.00 -10.59
C ASP A 127 17.41 -9.70 -10.36
N VAL A 128 18.49 -9.24 -10.99
CA VAL A 128 19.85 -9.76 -10.73
C VAL A 128 20.33 -9.42 -9.33
N ALA A 129 20.17 -8.17 -8.87
CA ALA A 129 20.69 -7.73 -7.58
C ALA A 129 20.00 -8.40 -6.38
N PHE A 130 18.72 -8.74 -6.53
CA PHE A 130 17.88 -9.35 -5.49
C PHE A 130 17.56 -10.82 -5.77
N ASN A 131 18.24 -11.48 -6.72
CA ASN A 131 17.98 -12.87 -7.11
C ASN A 131 16.50 -13.15 -7.46
N GLY A 132 15.77 -12.16 -7.99
CA GLY A 132 14.35 -12.26 -8.32
C GLY A 132 13.39 -12.20 -7.12
N GLU A 133 13.88 -12.00 -5.90
CA GLU A 133 13.05 -11.99 -4.69
C GLU A 133 12.26 -10.67 -4.50
N LEU A 134 12.77 -9.58 -5.07
CA LEU A 134 12.12 -8.28 -5.00
C LEU A 134 10.81 -8.30 -5.79
N PHE A 135 9.69 -8.00 -5.13
CA PHE A 135 8.41 -7.84 -5.82
C PHE A 135 8.46 -6.65 -6.77
N LEU A 136 8.08 -6.88 -8.03
CA LEU A 136 7.95 -5.86 -9.07
C LEU A 136 6.64 -6.09 -9.82
N ASP A 137 5.79 -5.07 -9.89
CA ASP A 137 4.50 -5.20 -10.59
C ASP A 137 4.64 -5.48 -12.10
N ASN A 138 3.59 -6.08 -12.65
CA ASN A 138 3.39 -6.35 -14.06
C ASN A 138 2.87 -5.14 -14.87
N GLY A 139 2.79 -3.96 -14.27
CA GLY A 139 2.24 -2.75 -14.88
C GLY A 139 0.80 -2.43 -14.47
N GLU A 140 0.11 -3.35 -13.81
CA GLU A 140 -1.26 -3.14 -13.35
C GLU A 140 -1.31 -2.45 -11.98
N ASN A 141 -2.46 -1.85 -11.68
CA ASN A 141 -2.69 -1.24 -10.38
C ASN A 141 -3.88 -1.90 -9.70
N HIS A 142 -3.67 -2.43 -8.51
CA HIS A 142 -4.72 -3.07 -7.74
C HIS A 142 -5.03 -2.36 -6.41
N SER A 143 -4.67 -1.08 -6.23
CA SER A 143 -4.87 -0.38 -4.94
C SER A 143 -6.34 -0.42 -4.49
N LEU A 144 -6.56 -0.69 -3.21
CA LEU A 144 -7.87 -0.88 -2.60
C LEU A 144 -8.11 0.18 -1.54
N LEU A 145 -9.38 0.52 -1.34
CA LEU A 145 -9.83 1.17 -0.12
C LEU A 145 -10.69 0.16 0.63
N LEU A 146 -10.38 -0.07 1.90
CA LEU A 146 -11.06 -1.03 2.75
C LEU A 146 -11.47 -0.41 4.08
N LYS A 147 -12.40 -1.04 4.78
CA LYS A 147 -12.72 -0.72 6.17
C LYS A 147 -12.65 -1.97 7.04
N ILE A 148 -12.11 -1.82 8.24
CA ILE A 148 -11.92 -2.86 9.25
C ILE A 148 -12.69 -2.47 10.50
N ASN A 149 -13.56 -3.33 10.99
CA ASN A 149 -14.23 -3.11 12.26
C ASN A 149 -13.22 -3.34 13.39
N VAL A 150 -12.97 -2.33 14.21
CA VAL A 150 -11.92 -2.40 15.24
C VAL A 150 -12.30 -3.28 16.43
N LYS A 151 -13.58 -3.63 16.57
CA LYS A 151 -14.10 -4.50 17.62
C LYS A 151 -14.22 -5.94 17.17
N THR A 152 -14.69 -6.18 15.95
CA THR A 152 -14.99 -7.53 15.44
C THR A 152 -13.95 -8.09 14.49
N GLY A 153 -13.08 -7.24 13.92
CA GLY A 153 -12.13 -7.65 12.88
C GLY A 153 -12.75 -7.82 11.49
N GLU A 154 -14.05 -7.54 11.33
CA GLU A 154 -14.75 -7.63 10.03
C GLU A 154 -14.11 -6.68 9.01
N VAL A 155 -13.76 -7.19 7.83
CA VAL A 155 -13.15 -6.40 6.74
C VAL A 155 -14.13 -6.28 5.59
N LYS A 156 -14.25 -5.09 4.99
CA LYS A 156 -15.01 -4.84 3.76
C LYS A 156 -14.22 -3.98 2.80
N ILE A 157 -14.21 -4.36 1.53
CA ILE A 157 -13.67 -3.49 0.47
C ILE A 157 -14.72 -2.43 0.14
N ILE A 158 -14.26 -1.18 0.11
CA ILE A 158 -15.09 -0.01 -0.15
C ILE A 158 -14.79 0.69 -1.48
N VAL A 159 -13.59 0.52 -2.03
CA VAL A 159 -13.27 0.87 -3.41
C VAL A 159 -12.38 -0.23 -3.98
N ASN A 160 -12.82 -0.82 -5.09
CA ASN A 160 -12.08 -1.86 -5.80
C ASN A 160 -10.92 -1.25 -6.60
N ALA A 161 -10.00 -2.12 -7.04
CA ALA A 161 -9.04 -1.77 -8.07
C ALA A 161 -9.76 -1.21 -9.30
N ILE A 162 -9.56 0.07 -9.60
CA ILE A 162 -10.13 0.71 -10.79
C ILE A 162 -9.11 0.56 -11.92
N GLY A 163 -9.51 -0.05 -13.04
CA GLY A 163 -8.74 0.00 -14.29
C GLY A 163 -8.99 1.32 -15.05
N GLY A 164 -8.17 1.62 -16.08
CA GLY A 164 -8.43 2.75 -16.98
C GLY A 164 -7.85 4.11 -16.51
N GLU A 165 -8.51 5.22 -16.84
CA GLU A 165 -8.03 6.60 -16.54
C GLU A 165 -8.05 6.93 -15.04
N HIS A 166 -8.88 6.24 -14.26
CA HIS A 166 -9.01 6.42 -12.81
C HIS A 166 -8.24 5.38 -12.00
N ALA A 167 -7.25 4.70 -12.61
CA ALA A 167 -6.42 3.74 -11.89
C ALA A 167 -5.61 4.43 -10.78
N VAL A 168 -6.00 4.12 -9.53
CA VAL A 168 -5.48 4.77 -8.33
C VAL A 168 -4.14 4.19 -7.95
N ASN A 169 -3.09 4.97 -8.02
CA ASN A 169 -1.73 4.62 -7.60
C ASN A 169 -1.49 4.64 -6.08
N GLY A 170 -2.57 4.44 -5.33
CA GLY A 170 -2.62 4.45 -3.87
C GLY A 170 -3.24 5.70 -3.27
N TYR A 171 -3.61 5.56 -2.00
CA TYR A 171 -4.23 6.58 -1.18
C TYR A 171 -3.19 7.17 -0.21
N ARG A 172 -2.65 8.35 -0.53
CA ARG A 172 -1.45 8.98 0.09
C ARG A 172 -1.68 9.54 1.49
N ALA A 173 -2.89 9.97 1.78
CA ALA A 173 -3.28 10.53 3.07
C ALA A 173 -4.78 10.36 3.24
N ALA A 174 -5.24 10.37 4.49
CA ALA A 174 -6.65 10.33 4.83
C ALA A 174 -6.94 11.33 5.95
N VAL A 175 -8.12 11.93 5.93
CA VAL A 175 -8.59 12.84 6.98
C VAL A 175 -10.10 12.74 7.14
N GLU A 176 -10.58 12.89 8.37
CA GLU A 176 -12.00 13.09 8.65
C GLU A 176 -12.26 14.60 8.71
N PHE A 177 -13.32 15.05 8.04
CA PHE A 177 -13.76 16.43 8.07
C PHE A 177 -15.28 16.51 7.88
N HIS A 178 -15.97 17.13 8.83
CA HIS A 178 -17.44 17.30 8.83
C HIS A 178 -18.21 15.99 8.58
N ASP A 179 -17.93 14.95 9.36
CA ASP A 179 -18.60 13.64 9.28
C ASP A 179 -18.34 12.87 7.97
N LYS A 180 -17.37 13.31 7.18
CA LYS A 180 -16.96 12.67 5.93
C LYS A 180 -15.48 12.34 5.94
N LEU A 181 -15.10 11.34 5.17
CA LEU A 181 -13.71 10.91 5.05
C LEU A 181 -13.18 11.35 3.69
N TYR A 182 -11.94 11.85 3.67
CA TYR A 182 -11.29 12.31 2.46
C TYR A 182 -9.96 11.58 2.29
N PHE A 183 -9.76 10.95 1.14
CA PHE A 183 -8.51 10.27 0.80
C PHE A 183 -7.83 10.99 -0.36
N ALA A 184 -6.56 11.37 -0.16
CA ALA A 184 -5.71 11.92 -1.20
C ALA A 184 -5.26 10.77 -2.12
N ALA A 185 -5.97 10.60 -3.24
CA ALA A 185 -5.73 9.56 -4.21
C ALA A 185 -4.93 10.11 -5.39
N ALA A 186 -4.09 9.27 -6.00
CA ALA A 186 -3.32 9.66 -7.18
C ALA A 186 -3.72 8.77 -8.36
N ALA A 187 -4.45 9.30 -9.34
CA ALA A 187 -4.63 8.59 -10.62
C ALA A 187 -3.40 8.80 -11.53
N LYS A 188 -3.40 8.27 -12.75
CA LYS A 188 -2.33 8.47 -13.76
C LYS A 188 -2.06 9.97 -14.02
N GLY A 189 -1.17 10.56 -13.21
CA GLY A 189 -0.68 11.94 -13.37
C GLY A 189 -1.56 13.05 -12.79
N GLN A 190 -2.72 12.74 -12.21
CA GLN A 190 -3.64 13.73 -11.64
C GLN A 190 -4.02 13.34 -10.20
N PRO A 191 -3.65 14.12 -9.18
CA PRO A 191 -4.12 13.91 -7.81
C PRO A 191 -5.59 14.31 -7.69
N TYR A 192 -6.32 13.65 -6.79
CA TYR A 192 -7.70 13.99 -6.46
C TYR A 192 -8.02 13.64 -5.01
N LEU A 193 -9.10 14.22 -4.47
CA LEU A 193 -9.65 13.85 -3.17
C LEU A 193 -10.88 12.97 -3.39
N LEU A 194 -10.79 11.74 -2.88
CA LEU A 194 -11.93 10.85 -2.79
C LEU A 194 -12.67 11.13 -1.49
N GLU A 195 -13.87 11.67 -1.59
CA GLU A 195 -14.79 11.77 -0.46
C GLU A 195 -15.45 10.41 -0.22
N ILE A 196 -15.72 10.05 1.03
CA ILE A 196 -16.48 8.88 1.46
C ILE A 196 -17.46 9.32 2.56
N ASP A 197 -18.75 9.06 2.35
CA ASP A 197 -19.74 9.15 3.42
C ASP A 197 -19.81 7.81 4.17
N PRO A 198 -19.34 7.75 5.43
CA PRO A 198 -19.33 6.52 6.20
C PRO A 198 -20.73 6.01 6.57
N LYS A 199 -21.77 6.85 6.51
CA LYS A 199 -23.15 6.54 6.90
C LYS A 199 -23.98 5.96 5.76
N THR A 200 -23.75 6.41 4.52
CA THR A 200 -24.58 6.03 3.36
C THR A 200 -23.87 5.13 2.35
N TYR A 201 -22.54 4.98 2.45
CA TYR A 201 -21.66 4.15 1.64
C TYR A 201 -22.30 3.63 0.34
N ARG A 202 -22.20 4.42 -0.73
CA ARG A 202 -22.52 3.97 -2.10
C ARG A 202 -21.23 3.78 -2.89
N ARG A 203 -21.21 2.75 -3.72
CA ARG A 203 -20.12 2.43 -4.67
C ARG A 203 -19.80 3.56 -5.66
N ASP A 204 -20.67 4.57 -5.72
CA ASP A 204 -20.69 5.67 -6.70
C ASP A 204 -20.31 7.03 -6.08
N THR A 205 -19.53 7.02 -5.00
CA THR A 205 -19.23 8.24 -4.25
C THR A 205 -18.48 9.27 -5.12
N PRO A 206 -18.87 10.56 -5.13
CA PRO A 206 -18.29 11.56 -6.02
C PRO A 206 -16.78 11.71 -5.83
N VAL A 207 -16.05 11.65 -6.94
CA VAL A 207 -14.64 11.99 -7.04
C VAL A 207 -14.50 13.49 -7.14
N VAL A 208 -13.78 14.12 -6.21
CA VAL A 208 -13.49 15.56 -6.25
C VAL A 208 -12.08 15.76 -6.78
N PHE A 209 -11.97 16.29 -8.01
CA PHE A 209 -10.69 16.71 -8.54
C PHE A 209 -10.26 18.02 -7.90
N VAL A 210 -9.04 18.04 -7.35
CA VAL A 210 -8.42 19.28 -6.87
C VAL A 210 -7.56 19.78 -8.02
N ALA A 211 -7.97 20.89 -8.63
CA ALA A 211 -7.24 21.57 -9.70
C ALA A 211 -6.05 22.37 -9.17
#